data_AF-A0AAD9WUB7-F1
#
_entry.id   AF-A0AAD9WUB7-F1
#
_cell.length_a   1.000
_cell.length_b   1.000
_cell.length_c   1.000
_cell.angle_alpha   90.00
_cell.angle_beta   90.00
_cell.angle_gamma   90.00
#
_symmetry.space_group_name_H-M   'P 1'
#
loop_
_entity.id
_entity.type
_entity.pdbx_description
1 polymer ?
#
loop_
_entity_poly.entity_id
_entity_poly.type
_entity_poly.pdbx_seq_one_letter_code
_entity_poly.pdbx_strand_id
1 'polypeptide(L)'
;MTLPNGASDLRAKCKFCHKNYATSTGGTGHLRRHMHKCMPAHGQVDTTTQTQLQRHPDGSVRSWQFDAMHARECLARYIAQTDQPISIGESPFYKELITYAYNPQYKPVSRTTTRNDLIRLFETEMDDLVAEIQL
;
A
#
# COMPACT_ATOMS: atom_id res chain seq x y z
N MET A 1 -7.54 -47.31 -5.59
CA MET A 1 -6.21 -47.76 -5.13
C MET A 1 -5.93 -47.10 -3.79
N THR A 2 -6.03 -47.88 -2.72
CA THR A 2 -5.71 -47.47 -1.33
C THR A 2 -4.31 -47.99 -1.00
N LEU A 3 -3.40 -47.09 -0.63
CA LEU A 3 -2.12 -47.46 -0.02
C LEU A 3 -2.36 -47.97 1.41
N PRO A 4 -1.49 -48.87 1.91
CA PRO A 4 -1.63 -49.40 3.26
C PRO A 4 -1.36 -48.27 4.26
N ASN A 5 -2.11 -48.25 5.36
CA ASN A 5 -1.96 -47.37 6.53
C ASN A 5 -2.88 -46.15 6.64
N GLY A 6 -4.06 -46.12 5.99
CA GLY A 6 -5.19 -45.25 6.39
C GLY A 6 -4.93 -43.74 6.44
N ALA A 7 -3.74 -43.28 6.02
CA ALA A 7 -3.32 -41.90 6.01
C ALA A 7 -3.85 -41.30 4.71
N SER A 8 -4.89 -40.49 4.86
CA SER A 8 -5.41 -39.71 3.74
C SER A 8 -4.36 -38.68 3.34
N ASP A 9 -3.87 -38.80 2.11
CA ASP A 9 -2.79 -38.00 1.55
C ASP A 9 -3.18 -36.50 1.63
N LEU A 10 -2.46 -35.74 2.45
CA LEU A 10 -2.70 -34.32 2.72
C LEU A 10 -2.31 -33.50 1.50
N ARG A 11 -3.30 -33.14 0.67
CA ARG A 11 -3.05 -32.53 -0.66
C ARG A 11 -3.67 -31.14 -0.83
N ALA A 12 -4.30 -30.57 0.20
CA ALA A 12 -4.86 -29.21 0.15
C ALA A 12 -4.60 -28.42 1.44
N LYS A 13 -4.19 -27.16 1.32
CA LYS A 13 -3.99 -26.23 2.44
C LYS A 13 -4.83 -24.97 2.22
N CYS A 14 -5.58 -24.54 3.23
CA CYS A 14 -6.32 -23.29 3.15
C CYS A 14 -5.34 -22.10 3.16
N LYS A 15 -5.55 -21.11 2.27
CA LYS A 15 -4.72 -19.90 2.24
C LYS A 15 -4.99 -18.94 3.40
N PHE A 16 -6.18 -19.00 4.00
CA PHE A 16 -6.61 -18.07 5.05
C PHE A 16 -6.33 -18.57 6.47
N CYS A 17 -6.73 -19.81 6.79
CA CYS A 17 -6.52 -20.40 8.12
C CYS A 17 -5.36 -21.41 8.17
N HIS A 18 -4.68 -21.64 7.04
CA HIS A 18 -3.55 -22.57 6.93
C HIS A 18 -3.82 -24.03 7.32
N LYS A 19 -5.08 -24.40 7.56
CA LYS A 19 -5.48 -25.78 7.88
C LYS A 19 -5.31 -26.70 6.66
N ASN A 20 -4.76 -27.88 6.90
CA ASN A 20 -4.56 -28.90 5.89
C ASN A 20 -5.78 -29.83 5.78
N TYR A 21 -6.03 -30.30 4.57
CA TYR A 21 -7.16 -31.16 4.20
C TYR A 21 -6.68 -32.28 3.30
N ALA A 22 -7.23 -33.47 3.51
CA ALA A 22 -7.11 -34.57 2.56
C ALA A 22 -7.93 -34.25 1.30
N THR A 23 -7.47 -34.68 0.13
CA THR A 23 -8.28 -34.64 -1.10
C THR A 23 -8.94 -35.99 -1.32
N SER A 24 -10.25 -36.02 -1.48
CA SER A 24 -10.95 -37.24 -1.89
C SER A 24 -10.81 -37.45 -3.41
N THR A 25 -10.71 -38.70 -3.86
CA THR A 25 -10.55 -39.09 -5.27
C THR A 25 -11.75 -38.68 -6.16
N GLY A 26 -12.86 -38.22 -5.58
CA GLY A 26 -14.11 -37.94 -6.30
C GLY A 26 -14.87 -36.69 -5.86
N GLY A 27 -14.30 -35.79 -5.06
CA GLY A 27 -15.04 -34.58 -4.67
C GLY A 27 -14.30 -33.53 -3.86
N THR A 28 -14.70 -32.27 -4.05
CA THR A 28 -14.19 -31.08 -3.35
C THR A 28 -15.22 -30.52 -2.35
N GLY A 29 -16.31 -31.25 -2.07
CA GLY A 29 -17.43 -30.76 -1.28
C GLY A 29 -17.06 -30.33 0.15
N HIS A 30 -16.13 -31.03 0.81
CA HIS A 30 -15.66 -30.65 2.14
C HIS A 30 -14.77 -29.38 2.10
N LEU A 31 -13.99 -29.19 1.03
CA LEU A 31 -13.20 -27.96 0.82
C LEU A 31 -14.12 -26.77 0.58
N ARG A 32 -15.18 -26.95 -0.24
CA ARG A 32 -16.19 -25.91 -0.48
C ARG A 32 -16.92 -25.51 0.81
N ARG A 33 -17.33 -26.49 1.62
CA ARG A 33 -17.98 -26.22 2.92
C ARG A 33 -17.03 -25.49 3.88
N HIS A 34 -15.75 -25.84 3.89
CA HIS A 34 -14.75 -25.12 4.64
C HIS A 34 -14.62 -23.68 4.15
N MET A 35 -14.50 -23.46 2.83
CA MET A 35 -14.37 -22.14 2.22
C MET A 35 -15.49 -21.19 2.67
N HIS A 36 -16.75 -21.62 2.61
CA HIS A 36 -17.89 -20.79 3.05
C HIS A 36 -17.85 -20.38 4.53
N LYS A 37 -17.22 -21.18 5.40
CA LYS A 37 -17.08 -20.85 6.83
C LYS A 37 -15.80 -20.07 7.13
N CYS A 38 -14.72 -20.39 6.42
CA CYS A 38 -13.41 -19.81 6.64
C CYS A 38 -13.29 -18.41 6.05
N MET A 39 -13.94 -18.17 4.91
CA MET A 39 -13.84 -16.93 4.18
C MET A 39 -14.44 -15.73 4.94
N PRO A 40 -15.59 -15.82 5.63
CA PRO A 40 -16.06 -14.71 6.48
C PRO A 40 -15.22 -14.48 7.75
N ALA A 41 -14.59 -15.53 8.29
CA ALA A 41 -13.85 -15.46 9.55
C ALA A 41 -12.37 -15.06 9.36
N HIS A 42 -11.79 -15.37 8.20
CA HIS A 42 -10.35 -15.23 7.93
C HIS A 42 -10.03 -14.70 6.53
N GLY A 43 -11.01 -14.68 5.62
CA GLY A 43 -10.86 -14.00 4.35
C GLY A 43 -11.08 -12.51 4.57
N GLN A 44 -10.11 -11.70 4.19
CA GLN A 44 -10.36 -10.28 3.93
C GLN A 44 -11.27 -10.21 2.71
N VAL A 45 -12.57 -10.34 2.96
CA VAL A 45 -13.61 -10.13 1.96
C VAL A 45 -14.18 -8.75 2.20
N ASP A 46 -13.34 -7.73 2.01
CA ASP A 46 -13.86 -6.42 1.63
C ASP A 46 -14.21 -6.49 0.13
N THR A 47 -15.23 -7.30 -0.22
CA THR A 47 -15.78 -7.37 -1.58
C THR A 47 -16.42 -6.06 -2.06
N THR A 48 -16.46 -5.04 -1.19
CA THR A 48 -17.11 -3.76 -1.46
C THR A 48 -16.14 -2.63 -1.80
N THR A 49 -14.83 -2.82 -1.66
CA THR A 49 -13.86 -1.78 -2.06
C THR A 49 -13.00 -2.28 -3.21
N GLN A 50 -13.35 -1.87 -4.43
CA GLN A 50 -12.39 -1.92 -5.53
C GLN A 50 -11.21 -1.02 -5.14
N THR A 51 -10.07 -1.61 -4.80
CA THR A 51 -8.85 -0.85 -4.57
C THR A 51 -8.43 -0.17 -5.86
N GLN A 52 -8.09 1.11 -5.82
CA GLN A 52 -7.52 1.80 -6.97
C GLN A 52 -6.24 1.06 -7.38
N LEU A 53 -6.20 0.50 -8.58
CA LEU A 53 -5.00 -0.20 -9.09
C LEU A 53 -4.10 0.81 -9.80
N GLN A 54 -2.81 0.77 -9.50
CA GLN A 54 -1.79 1.56 -10.17
C GLN A 54 -0.77 0.65 -10.87
N ARG A 55 -0.41 1.02 -12.10
CA ARG A 55 0.74 0.45 -12.80
C ARG A 55 2.00 1.18 -12.35
N HIS A 56 2.98 0.43 -11.89
CA HIS A 56 4.28 0.99 -11.49
C HIS A 56 5.30 0.90 -12.62
N PRO A 57 6.37 1.71 -12.58
CA PRO A 57 7.43 1.68 -13.60
C PRO A 57 8.10 0.31 -13.76
N ASP A 58 8.09 -0.52 -12.71
CA ASP A 58 8.58 -1.90 -12.70
C ASP A 58 7.66 -2.90 -13.44
N GLY A 59 6.54 -2.43 -14.01
CA GLY A 59 5.54 -3.24 -14.70
C GLY A 59 4.55 -3.94 -13.77
N SER A 60 4.70 -3.82 -12.45
CA SER A 60 3.77 -4.41 -11.49
C SER A 60 2.45 -3.64 -11.42
N VAL A 61 1.37 -4.36 -11.12
CA VAL A 61 0.05 -3.80 -10.80
C VAL A 61 -0.20 -4.07 -9.33
N ARG A 62 -0.23 -3.00 -8.52
CA ARG A 62 -0.52 -3.08 -7.09
C ARG A 62 -1.54 -1.99 -6.72
N SER A 63 -2.19 -2.16 -5.57
CA SER A 63 -3.15 -1.17 -5.08
C SER A 63 -2.41 0.13 -4.77
N TRP A 64 -2.91 1.26 -5.27
CA TRP A 64 -2.49 2.58 -4.82
C TRP A 64 -2.83 2.72 -3.34
N GLN A 65 -1.84 3.18 -2.58
CA GLN A 65 -1.98 3.53 -1.17
C GLN A 65 -1.36 4.90 -0.98
N PHE A 66 -2.00 5.72 -0.16
CA PHE A 66 -1.44 7.02 0.17
C PHE A 66 -0.12 6.88 0.93
N ASP A 67 0.93 7.50 0.40
CA ASP A 67 2.22 7.64 1.08
C ASP A 67 2.42 9.08 1.55
N ALA A 68 2.41 9.27 2.86
CA ALA A 68 2.60 10.57 3.48
C ALA A 68 4.02 11.13 3.29
N MET A 69 5.04 10.28 3.13
CA MET A 69 6.41 10.73 2.86
C MET A 69 6.51 11.29 1.45
N HIS A 70 5.97 10.56 0.47
CA HIS A 70 5.92 11.04 -0.91
C HIS A 70 5.12 12.35 -1.04
N ALA A 71 3.98 12.46 -0.35
CA ALA A 71 3.19 13.69 -0.34
C ALA A 71 3.95 14.90 0.24
N ARG A 72 4.77 14.69 1.27
CA ARG A 72 5.64 15.75 1.85
C ARG A 72 6.73 16.18 0.89
N GLU A 73 7.33 15.23 0.18
CA GLU A 73 8.33 15.50 -0.84
C GLU A 73 7.73 16.33 -1.99
N CYS A 74 6.55 15.95 -2.48
CA CYS A 74 5.79 16.74 -3.45
C CYS A 74 5.47 18.14 -2.94
N LEU A 75 5.07 18.28 -1.67
CA LEU A 75 4.81 19.57 -1.03
C LEU A 75 6.07 20.45 -0.99
N ALA A 76 7.22 19.88 -0.61
CA ALA A 76 8.49 20.61 -0.58
C ALA A 76 8.89 21.10 -1.98
N ARG A 77 8.79 20.25 -3.00
CA ARG A 77 9.03 20.65 -4.40
C ARG A 77 8.06 21.72 -4.86
N TYR A 78 6.78 21.58 -4.56
CA TYR A 78 5.77 22.58 -4.88
C TYR A 78 6.12 23.94 -4.28
N ILE A 79 6.48 23.98 -2.99
CA ILE A 79 6.88 25.20 -2.29
C ILE A 79 8.11 25.83 -2.95
N ALA A 80 9.15 25.03 -3.22
CA ALA A 80 10.39 25.53 -3.84
C ALA A 80 10.16 26.09 -5.26
N GLN A 81 9.32 25.42 -6.05
CA GLN A 81 9.08 25.79 -7.44
C GLN A 81 8.16 27.01 -7.60
N THR A 82 7.25 27.22 -6.65
CA THR A 82 6.20 28.26 -6.74
C THR A 82 6.33 29.35 -5.68
N ASP A 83 7.46 29.36 -4.96
CA ASP A 83 7.83 30.32 -3.91
C ASP A 83 6.70 30.55 -2.88
N GLN A 84 6.07 29.45 -2.45
CA GLN A 84 4.95 29.52 -1.51
C GLN A 84 5.45 29.65 -0.07
N PRO A 85 4.62 30.17 0.85
CA PRO A 85 4.96 30.17 2.26
C PRO A 85 5.21 28.75 2.79
N ILE A 86 6.31 28.56 3.52
CA ILE A 86 6.69 27.27 4.14
C ILE A 86 5.58 26.74 5.08
N SER A 87 4.76 27.63 5.64
CA SER A 87 3.64 27.30 6.52
C SER A 87 2.37 26.82 5.78
N ILE A 88 2.36 26.75 4.44
CA ILE A 88 1.17 26.36 3.69
C ILE A 88 0.63 24.98 4.09
N GLY A 89 1.52 24.03 4.44
CA GLY A 89 1.15 22.70 4.92
C GLY A 89 0.39 22.67 6.26
N GLU A 90 0.50 23.74 7.07
CA GLU A 90 -0.22 23.92 8.33
C GLU A 90 -1.56 24.63 8.15
N SER A 91 -1.79 25.26 6.99
CA SER A 91 -2.98 26.05 6.75
C SER A 91 -4.23 25.17 6.89
N PRO A 92 -5.23 25.56 7.72
CA PRO A 92 -6.45 24.79 7.86
C PRO A 92 -7.21 24.71 6.52
N PHE A 93 -7.19 25.77 5.72
CA PHE A 93 -7.82 25.78 4.39
C PHE A 93 -7.11 24.85 3.40
N TYR A 94 -5.77 24.81 3.43
CA TYR A 94 -5.02 23.87 2.61
C TYR A 94 -5.33 22.43 3.02
N LYS A 95 -5.34 22.14 4.32
CA LYS A 95 -5.75 20.84 4.85
C LYS A 95 -7.16 20.47 4.39
N GLU A 96 -8.14 21.36 4.52
CA GLU A 96 -9.52 21.09 4.09
C GLU A 96 -9.59 20.80 2.60
N LEU A 97 -8.95 21.63 1.77
CA LEU A 97 -8.89 21.43 0.33
C LEU A 97 -8.32 20.06 -0.02
N ILE A 98 -7.14 19.72 0.50
CA ILE A 98 -6.48 18.44 0.19
C ILE A 98 -7.31 17.27 0.73
N THR A 99 -7.81 17.36 1.96
CA THR A 99 -8.54 16.26 2.60
C THR A 99 -9.87 15.97 1.89
N TYR A 100 -10.65 17.01 1.59
CA TYR A 100 -12.00 16.85 1.05
C TYR A 100 -12.06 16.76 -0.47
N ALA A 101 -11.18 17.45 -1.20
CA ALA A 101 -11.21 17.44 -2.66
C ALA A 101 -10.30 16.36 -3.27
N TYR A 102 -9.26 15.90 -2.57
CA TYR A 102 -8.24 15.02 -3.14
C TYR A 102 -8.07 13.70 -2.39
N ASN A 103 -7.75 13.74 -1.09
CA ASN A 103 -7.44 12.55 -0.33
C ASN A 103 -7.77 12.65 1.17
N PRO A 104 -8.76 11.88 1.67
CA PRO A 104 -9.16 11.92 3.07
C PRO A 104 -8.11 11.39 4.06
N GLN A 105 -7.09 10.67 3.59
CA GLN A 105 -5.99 10.17 4.43
C GLN A 105 -4.89 11.22 4.69
N TYR A 106 -4.96 12.39 4.04
CA TYR A 106 -3.98 13.45 4.21
C TYR A 106 -3.93 13.97 5.65
N LYS A 107 -2.73 14.30 6.11
CA LYS A 107 -2.49 14.95 7.40
C LYS A 107 -1.67 16.23 7.17
N PRO A 108 -2.01 17.33 7.86
CA PRO A 108 -1.25 18.57 7.76
C PRO A 108 0.19 18.37 8.21
N VAL A 109 1.10 19.13 7.60
CA VAL A 109 2.54 19.04 7.83
C VAL A 109 2.99 20.32 8.50
N SER A 110 3.74 20.21 9.61
CA SER A 110 4.19 21.38 10.34
C SER A 110 5.23 22.18 9.57
N ARG A 111 5.34 23.49 9.85
CA ARG A 111 6.36 24.36 9.26
C ARG A 111 7.77 23.85 9.55
N THR A 112 8.00 23.33 10.75
CA THR A 112 9.28 22.74 11.13
C THR A 112 9.59 21.51 10.28
N THR A 113 8.60 20.65 10.06
CA THR A 113 8.74 19.48 9.20
C THR A 113 9.00 19.89 7.75
N THR A 114 8.21 20.82 7.21
CA THR A 114 8.39 21.35 5.85
C THR A 114 9.76 21.97 5.66
N ARG A 115 10.27 22.73 6.65
CA ARG A 115 11.64 23.28 6.62
C ARG A 115 12.68 22.17 6.50
N ASN A 116 12.56 21.13 7.32
CA ASN A 116 13.50 20.00 7.28
C ASN A 116 13.42 19.25 5.95
N ASP A 117 12.23 19.13 5.37
CA ASP A 117 12.04 18.49 4.06
C ASP A 117 12.64 19.32 2.92
N LEU A 118 12.52 20.66 2.99
CA LEU A 118 13.18 21.56 2.03
C LEU A 118 14.71 21.48 2.12
N ILE A 119 15.26 21.40 3.34
CA ILE A 119 16.72 21.21 3.53
C ILE A 119 17.17 19.88 2.92
N ARG A 120 16.47 18.78 3.21
CA ARG A 120 16.78 17.47 2.62
C ARG A 120 16.66 17.46 1.11
N LEU A 121 15.64 18.13 0.57
CA LEU A 121 15.47 18.28 -0.87
C LEU A 121 16.70 18.98 -1.47
N PHE A 122 17.14 20.08 -0.87
CA PHE A 122 18.35 20.78 -1.30
C PHE A 122 19.60 19.90 -1.22
N GLU A 123 19.81 19.21 -0.09
CA GLU A 123 20.96 18.31 0.10
C GLU A 123 20.98 17.21 -0.97
N THR A 124 19.82 16.59 -1.25
CA THR A 124 19.68 15.53 -2.25
C THR A 124 20.01 16.03 -3.66
N GLU A 125 19.40 17.15 -4.06
CA GLU A 125 19.62 17.73 -5.40
C GLU A 125 21.07 18.23 -5.55
N MET A 126 21.70 18.70 -4.47
CA MET A 126 23.10 19.09 -4.48
C MET A 126 24.02 17.87 -4.63
N ASP A 127 23.75 16.78 -3.92
CA ASP A 127 24.52 15.53 -4.04
C ASP A 127 24.41 14.95 -5.45
N ASP A 128 23.21 14.96 -6.03
CA ASP A 128 22.95 14.52 -7.41
C ASP A 128 23.73 15.38 -8.42
N LEU A 129 23.70 16.71 -8.29
CA LEU A 129 24.47 17.62 -9.14
C LEU A 129 25.98 17.41 -9.02
N VAL A 130 26.50 17.18 -7.80
CA VAL A 130 27.93 16.91 -7.59
C VAL A 130 28.32 15.59 -8.27
N ALA A 131 27.47 14.56 -8.19
CA ALA A 131 27.70 13.29 -8.86
C ALA A 131 27.72 13.45 -10.40
N GLU A 132 26.85 14.29 -10.97
CA GLU A 132 26.85 14.59 -12.40
C GLU A 132 28.11 15.34 -12.86
N ILE A 133 28.62 16.28 -12.06
CA ILE A 133 29.81 17.09 -12.40
C ILE A 133 31.12 16.28 -12.32
N GLN A 134 31.15 15.22 -11.51
CA GLN A 134 32.34 14.37 -11.32
C GLN A 134 32.46 13.22 -12.35
N LEU A 135 31.50 13.09 -13.26
CA LEU A 135 31.52 12.17 -14.42
C LEU A 135 32.15 12.82 -15.66
#